data_AF-A0A5M0E7N9-F1
#
_entry.id   AF-A0A5M0E7N9-F1
#
_cell.length_a   1.000
_cell.length_b   1.000
_cell.length_c   1.000
_cell.angle_alpha   90.00
_cell.angle_beta   90.00
_cell.angle_gamma   90.00
#
_symmetry.space_group_name_H-M   'P 1'
#
loop_
_entity.id
_entity.type
_entity.pdbx_description
1 polymer ?
#
loop_
_entity_poly.entity_id
_entity_poly.type
_entity_poly.pdbx_seq_one_letter_code
_entity_poly.pdbx_strand_id
1 'polypeptide(L)'
;MTSEFFSTLLLIIGLLLGFFLAILLILVGIRRFLCSAEEPLKRIQRYQLWHNRYQLNAEVTSFLIVIGASLSVSLITLQITAIPFQYTVLIFWSSWLFHLLSFWKKIRIPKKMKNEMKQLAGFLLITVLYFVGFFAMKSVHFSIIQVADFPGVIQFGIRTYLTICSFFVACGALIVWQRIYVKLLK
;
A
#
# COMPACT_ATOMS: atom_id res chain seq x y z
N MET A 1 21.03 -20.32 18.79
CA MET A 1 20.03 -19.28 19.07
C MET A 1 20.48 -17.87 18.70
N THR A 2 21.74 -17.47 18.94
CA THR A 2 22.24 -16.12 18.57
C THR A 2 22.37 -15.88 17.06
N SER A 3 22.65 -16.92 16.26
CA SER A 3 22.83 -16.80 14.80
C SER A 3 21.52 -16.50 14.05
N GLU A 4 20.40 -17.12 14.42
CA GLU A 4 19.09 -16.90 13.80
C GLU A 4 18.51 -15.53 14.13
N PHE A 5 18.75 -15.03 15.34
CA PHE A 5 18.36 -13.67 15.70
C PHE A 5 19.13 -12.63 14.88
N PHE A 6 20.45 -12.79 14.77
CA PHE A 6 21.29 -11.88 13.99
C PHE A 6 20.97 -11.92 12.49
N SER A 7 20.71 -13.09 11.92
CA SER A 7 20.34 -13.21 10.51
C SER A 7 18.96 -12.59 10.23
N THR A 8 18.00 -12.77 11.13
CA THR A 8 16.67 -12.14 11.03
C THR A 8 16.77 -10.62 11.17
N LEU A 9 17.60 -10.13 12.10
CA LEU A 9 17.87 -8.70 12.28
C LEU A 9 18.50 -8.07 11.03
N LEU A 10 19.52 -8.72 10.46
CA LEU A 10 20.17 -8.30 9.22
C LEU A 10 19.19 -8.28 8.03
N LEU A 11 18.28 -9.24 7.96
CA LEU A 11 17.24 -9.28 6.93
C LEU A 11 16.27 -8.10 7.06
N ILE A 12 15.84 -7.78 8.28
CA ILE A 12 14.99 -6.60 8.57
C ILE A 12 15.73 -5.31 8.19
N ILE A 13 17.01 -5.19 8.54
CA ILE A 13 17.83 -4.03 8.19
C ILE A 13 17.98 -3.90 6.66
N GLY A 14 18.21 -5.02 5.96
CA GLY A 14 18.32 -5.05 4.50
C GLY A 14 17.01 -4.64 3.81
N LEU A 15 15.87 -5.12 4.32
CA LEU A 15 14.53 -4.72 3.84
C LEU A 15 14.26 -3.23 4.05
N LEU A 16 14.60 -2.70 5.22
CA LEU A 16 14.47 -1.28 5.53
C LEU A 16 15.36 -0.42 4.63
N LEU A 17 16.60 -0.85 4.39
CA LEU A 17 17.52 -0.18 3.47
C LEU A 17 16.99 -0.18 2.04
N GLY A 18 16.54 -1.32 1.52
CA GLY A 18 15.98 -1.42 0.16
C GLY A 18 14.72 -0.56 -0.02
N PHE A 19 13.85 -0.54 0.98
CA PHE A 19 12.67 0.33 1.01
C PHE A 19 13.06 1.82 1.00
N PHE A 20 14.02 2.21 1.82
CA PHE A 20 14.54 3.59 1.83
C PHE A 20 15.17 3.99 0.50
N LEU A 21 15.89 3.08 -0.14
CA LEU A 21 16.56 3.31 -1.41
C LEU A 21 15.55 3.48 -2.56
N ALA A 22 14.47 2.69 -2.55
CA ALA A 22 13.36 2.85 -3.48
C ALA A 22 12.64 4.20 -3.30
N ILE A 23 12.38 4.60 -2.05
CA ILE A 23 11.81 5.93 -1.76
C ILE A 23 12.73 7.05 -2.23
N LEU A 24 14.04 6.92 -1.99
CA LEU A 24 15.05 7.88 -2.46
C LEU A 24 15.03 8.01 -3.99
N LEU A 25 14.95 6.91 -4.73
CA LEU A 25 14.85 6.94 -6.19
C LEU A 25 13.58 7.63 -6.68
N ILE A 26 12.44 7.38 -6.03
CA ILE A 26 11.18 8.07 -6.33
C ILE A 26 11.32 9.57 -6.06
N LEU A 27 11.88 9.96 -4.92
CA LEU A 27 12.12 11.37 -4.57
C LEU A 27 13.10 12.04 -5.54
N VAL A 28 14.14 11.35 -5.99
CA VAL A 28 15.07 11.83 -7.02
C VAL A 28 14.33 12.01 -8.35
N GLY A 29 13.44 11.10 -8.73
CA GLY A 29 12.58 11.23 -9.90
C GLY A 29 11.66 12.46 -9.83
N ILE A 30 10.98 12.65 -8.69
CA ILE A 30 10.13 13.81 -8.42
C ILE A 30 10.95 15.10 -8.47
N ARG A 31 12.12 15.12 -7.81
CA ARG A 31 13.03 16.27 -7.82
C ARG A 31 13.50 16.60 -9.22
N ARG A 32 13.91 15.60 -10.01
CA ARG A 32 14.34 15.79 -11.40
C ARG A 32 13.22 16.35 -12.28
N PHE A 33 11.98 15.88 -12.09
CA PHE A 33 10.80 16.42 -12.77
C PHE A 33 10.49 17.87 -12.37
N LEU A 34 10.59 18.20 -11.09
CA LEU A 34 10.35 19.56 -10.57
C LEU A 34 11.49 20.53 -10.92
N CYS A 35 12.72 20.04 -11.07
CA CYS A 35 13.91 20.85 -11.33
C CYS A 35 14.33 20.92 -12.81
N SER A 36 13.70 20.18 -13.74
CA SER A 36 14.10 20.22 -15.16
C SER A 36 13.79 21.59 -15.79
N ALA A 37 14.83 22.41 -15.97
CA ALA A 37 14.92 23.64 -16.78
C ALA A 37 14.12 24.91 -16.37
N GLU A 38 14.93 25.85 -15.84
CA GLU A 38 15.23 27.22 -16.31
C GLU A 38 14.55 28.47 -15.73
N GLU A 39 13.26 28.46 -15.33
CA GLU A 39 12.66 29.70 -14.78
C GLU A 39 11.85 29.43 -13.50
N PRO A 40 12.02 30.23 -12.44
CA PRO A 40 11.30 30.07 -11.17
C PRO A 40 9.78 30.14 -11.37
N LEU A 41 9.30 30.94 -12.32
CA LEU A 41 7.88 31.04 -12.67
C LEU A 41 7.32 29.76 -13.30
N LYS A 42 8.04 29.17 -14.26
CA LYS A 42 7.67 27.89 -14.89
C LYS A 42 7.76 26.73 -13.90
N ARG A 43 8.64 26.80 -12.90
CA ARG A 43 8.70 25.84 -11.79
C ARG A 43 7.47 25.94 -10.89
N ILE A 44 7.07 27.16 -10.50
CA ILE A 44 5.87 27.40 -9.69
C ILE A 44 4.61 26.98 -10.45
N GLN A 45 4.50 27.31 -11.75
CA GLN A 45 3.39 26.86 -12.58
C GLN A 45 3.34 25.35 -12.71
N ARG A 46 4.48 24.66 -12.95
CA ARG A 46 4.51 23.19 -12.99
C ARG A 46 4.15 22.56 -11.65
N TYR A 47 4.63 23.14 -10.55
CA TYR A 47 4.24 22.71 -9.21
C TYR A 47 2.75 22.91 -8.97
N GLN A 48 2.17 24.07 -9.33
CA GLN A 48 0.73 24.33 -9.22
C GLN A 48 -0.10 23.44 -10.16
N LEU A 49 0.37 23.17 -11.37
CA LEU A 49 -0.30 22.26 -12.31
C LEU A 49 -0.26 20.82 -11.80
N TRP A 50 0.86 20.39 -11.25
CA TRP A 50 1.00 19.09 -10.60
C TRP A 50 0.13 19.02 -9.34
N HIS A 51 0.21 20.02 -8.46
CA HIS A 51 -0.61 20.13 -7.26
C HIS A 51 -2.09 20.11 -7.63
N ASN A 52 -2.57 20.93 -8.56
CA ASN A 52 -3.97 20.92 -8.96
C ASN A 52 -4.42 19.61 -9.62
N ARG A 53 -3.54 18.91 -10.35
CA ARG A 53 -3.87 17.60 -10.94
C ARG A 53 -3.89 16.46 -9.93
N TYR A 54 -3.02 16.49 -8.94
CA TYR A 54 -2.77 15.37 -8.03
C TYR A 54 -3.16 15.66 -6.56
N GLN A 55 -3.65 16.85 -6.24
CA GLN A 55 -4.15 17.20 -4.92
C GLN A 55 -5.40 16.38 -4.63
N LEU A 56 -5.18 15.32 -3.88
CA LEU A 56 -6.24 14.56 -3.26
C LEU A 56 -6.78 15.34 -2.07
N ASN A 57 -8.07 15.16 -1.81
CA ASN A 57 -8.69 15.74 -0.62
C ASN A 57 -7.96 15.22 0.63
N ALA A 58 -7.82 16.04 1.67
CA ALA A 58 -7.07 15.66 2.87
C ALA A 58 -7.55 14.32 3.47
N GLU A 59 -8.86 14.08 3.41
CA GLU A 59 -9.47 12.79 3.78
C GLU A 59 -8.95 11.63 2.90
N VAL A 60 -8.95 11.77 1.57
CA VAL A 60 -8.47 10.73 0.65
C VAL A 60 -6.99 10.44 0.86
N THR A 61 -6.19 11.47 1.09
CA THR A 61 -4.75 11.36 1.34
C THR A 61 -4.47 10.62 2.64
N SER A 62 -5.19 10.94 3.73
CA SER A 62 -5.02 10.24 4.99
C SER A 62 -5.41 8.76 4.88
N PHE A 63 -6.50 8.45 4.16
CA PHE A 63 -6.88 7.06 3.86
C PHE A 63 -5.80 6.32 3.08
N LEU A 64 -5.24 6.91 2.02
CA LEU A 64 -4.17 6.29 1.25
C LEU A 64 -2.91 6.03 2.06
N ILE A 65 -2.55 6.95 2.95
CA ILE A 65 -1.40 6.77 3.85
C ILE A 65 -1.64 5.59 4.79
N VAL A 66 -2.82 5.51 5.41
CA VAL A 66 -3.16 4.42 6.34
C VAL A 66 -3.17 3.06 5.65
N ILE A 67 -3.81 2.94 4.49
CA ILE A 67 -3.87 1.67 3.74
C ILE A 67 -2.51 1.30 3.16
N GLY A 68 -1.76 2.30 2.65
CA GLY A 68 -0.40 2.07 2.13
C GLY A 68 0.56 1.61 3.24
N ALA A 69 0.47 2.21 4.42
CA ALA A 69 1.24 1.81 5.58
C ALA A 69 0.85 0.41 6.07
N SER A 70 -0.46 0.10 6.19
CA SER A 70 -0.92 -1.23 6.61
C SER A 70 -0.47 -2.32 5.64
N LEU A 71 -0.59 -2.09 4.33
CA LEU A 71 -0.10 -3.00 3.29
C LEU A 71 1.42 -3.21 3.37
N SER A 72 2.18 -2.13 3.56
CA SER A 72 3.65 -2.21 3.66
C SER A 72 4.07 -3.01 4.89
N VAL A 73 3.45 -2.76 6.04
CA VAL A 73 3.68 -3.52 7.26
C VAL A 73 3.32 -4.99 7.04
N SER A 74 2.13 -5.28 6.49
CA SER A 74 1.72 -6.65 6.18
C SER A 74 2.70 -7.38 5.26
N LEU A 75 3.22 -6.73 4.22
CA LEU A 75 4.22 -7.32 3.32
C LEU A 75 5.54 -7.65 4.03
N ILE A 76 5.97 -6.81 4.99
CA ILE A 76 7.15 -7.07 5.81
C ILE A 76 6.88 -8.21 6.79
N THR A 77 5.73 -8.18 7.47
CA THR A 77 5.30 -9.22 8.42
C THR A 77 5.26 -10.60 7.75
N LEU A 78 4.82 -10.69 6.49
CA LEU A 78 4.82 -11.92 5.70
C LEU A 78 6.20 -12.56 5.52
N GLN A 79 7.27 -11.77 5.55
CA GLN A 79 8.65 -12.28 5.41
C GLN A 79 9.16 -12.95 6.69
N ILE A 80 8.53 -12.67 7.83
CA ILE A 80 8.95 -13.16 9.14
C ILE A 80 8.18 -14.44 9.43
N THR A 81 8.82 -15.59 9.18
CA THR A 81 8.22 -16.93 9.36
C THR A 81 7.74 -17.20 10.78
N ALA A 82 8.36 -16.56 11.78
CA ALA A 82 7.97 -16.67 13.18
C ALA A 82 6.62 -15.99 13.50
N ILE A 83 6.11 -15.11 12.62
CA ILE A 83 4.84 -14.42 12.84
C ILE A 83 3.70 -15.20 12.17
N PRO A 84 2.71 -15.67 12.93
CA PRO A 84 1.55 -16.34 12.36
C PRO A 84 0.80 -15.45 11.36
N PHE A 85 0.36 -16.03 10.24
CA PHE A 85 -0.36 -15.32 9.18
C PHE A 85 -1.59 -14.56 9.70
N GLN A 86 -2.26 -15.08 10.74
CA GLN A 86 -3.42 -14.46 11.37
C GLN A 86 -3.13 -13.02 11.82
N TYR A 87 -1.92 -12.73 12.34
CA TYR A 87 -1.55 -11.37 12.75
C TYR A 87 -1.36 -10.43 11.55
N THR A 88 -0.79 -10.94 10.45
CA THR A 88 -0.68 -10.17 9.19
C THR A 88 -2.06 -9.78 8.68
N VAL A 89 -3.01 -10.72 8.73
CA VAL A 89 -4.40 -10.52 8.33
C VAL A 89 -5.07 -9.46 9.22
N LEU A 90 -4.88 -9.53 10.54
CA LEU A 90 -5.42 -8.54 11.46
C LEU A 90 -4.91 -7.13 11.16
N ILE A 91 -3.60 -6.97 10.90
CA ILE A 91 -3.01 -5.68 10.53
C ILE A 91 -3.63 -5.14 9.24
N PHE A 92 -3.72 -5.98 8.21
CA PHE A 92 -4.32 -5.58 6.94
C PHE A 92 -5.80 -5.18 7.08
N TRP A 93 -6.60 -6.03 7.74
CA TRP A 93 -8.04 -5.79 7.94
C TRP A 93 -8.34 -4.64 8.90
N SER A 94 -7.41 -4.26 9.77
CA SER A 94 -7.58 -3.08 10.63
C SER A 94 -7.79 -1.80 9.82
N SER A 95 -7.15 -1.69 8.66
CA SER A 95 -7.33 -0.55 7.76
C SER A 95 -8.73 -0.50 7.10
N TRP A 96 -9.41 -1.65 6.98
CA TRP A 96 -10.78 -1.72 6.46
C TRP A 96 -11.79 -1.05 7.40
N LEU A 97 -11.58 -1.14 8.72
CA LEU A 97 -12.48 -0.53 9.72
C LEU A 97 -12.61 0.98 9.53
N PHE A 98 -11.57 1.65 9.05
CA PHE A 98 -11.62 3.08 8.73
C PHE A 98 -12.64 3.39 7.61
N HIS A 99 -12.85 2.48 6.66
CA HIS A 99 -13.88 2.64 5.63
C HIS A 99 -15.28 2.55 6.21
N LEU A 100 -15.50 1.63 7.15
CA LEU A 100 -16.79 1.44 7.79
C LEU A 100 -17.17 2.67 8.62
N LEU A 101 -16.21 3.24 9.36
CA LEU A 101 -16.40 4.50 10.11
C LEU A 101 -16.68 5.69 9.18
N SER A 102 -15.95 5.83 8.06
CA SER A 102 -16.19 6.88 7.07
C SER A 102 -17.57 6.77 6.42
N PHE A 103 -17.97 5.54 6.06
CA PHE A 103 -19.26 5.27 5.45
C PHE A 103 -20.41 5.56 6.42
N TRP A 104 -20.28 5.14 7.68
CA TRP A 104 -21.28 5.42 8.72
C TRP A 104 -21.49 6.92 8.94
N LYS A 105 -20.41 7.72 8.97
CA LYS A 105 -20.51 9.19 9.04
C LYS A 105 -21.27 9.79 7.86
N LYS A 106 -21.12 9.19 6.66
CA LYS A 106 -21.75 9.66 5.41
C LYS A 106 -23.23 9.26 5.29
N ILE A 107 -23.66 8.15 5.90
CA ILE A 107 -25.07 7.71 5.94
C ILE A 107 -25.93 8.59 6.85
N ARG A 108 -25.35 9.13 7.93
CA ARG A 108 -26.08 9.98 8.88
C ARG A 108 -26.65 11.26 8.26
N ILE A 109 -26.17 11.64 7.07
CA ILE A 109 -26.65 12.79 6.31
C ILE A 109 -27.64 12.27 5.25
N PRO A 110 -28.92 12.68 5.30
CA PRO A 110 -29.92 12.20 4.34
C PRO A 110 -29.54 12.62 2.91
N LYS A 111 -29.59 11.67 1.97
CA LYS A 111 -29.25 11.89 0.55
C LYS A 111 -30.34 11.34 -0.37
N LYS A 112 -30.27 11.73 -1.64
CA LYS A 112 -31.12 11.12 -2.68
C LYS A 112 -30.74 9.63 -2.82
N MET A 113 -31.72 8.74 -2.92
CA MET A 113 -31.58 7.29 -3.14
C MET A 113 -30.50 6.91 -4.18
N LYS A 114 -30.43 7.62 -5.31
CA LYS A 114 -29.41 7.38 -6.36
C LYS A 114 -27.97 7.53 -5.86
N ASN A 115 -27.72 8.45 -4.93
CA ASN A 115 -26.41 8.67 -4.35
C ASN A 115 -26.09 7.61 -3.29
N GLU A 116 -27.08 7.16 -2.51
CA GLU A 116 -26.90 6.07 -1.55
C GLU A 116 -26.53 4.76 -2.25
N MET A 117 -27.22 4.41 -3.34
CA MET A 117 -26.91 3.24 -4.15
C MET A 117 -25.49 3.28 -4.74
N LYS A 118 -25.03 4.45 -5.20
CA LYS A 118 -23.64 4.63 -5.67
C LYS A 118 -22.62 4.44 -4.54
N GLN A 119 -22.93 4.96 -3.35
CA GLN A 119 -22.04 4.82 -2.20
C GLN A 119 -21.96 3.37 -1.72
N LEU A 120 -23.10 2.66 -1.69
CA LEU A 120 -23.15 1.25 -1.32
C LEU A 120 -22.38 0.37 -2.33
N ALA A 121 -22.52 0.64 -3.62
CA ALA A 121 -21.75 -0.02 -4.68
C ALA A 121 -20.23 0.25 -4.54
N GLY A 122 -19.85 1.50 -4.23
CA GLY A 122 -18.45 1.86 -3.97
C GLY A 122 -17.86 1.14 -2.76
N PHE A 123 -18.63 1.00 -1.68
CA PHE A 123 -18.22 0.27 -0.49
C PHE A 123 -18.06 -1.25 -0.74
N LEU A 124 -18.98 -1.84 -1.50
CA LEU A 124 -18.88 -3.23 -1.95
C LEU A 124 -17.62 -3.47 -2.80
N LEU A 125 -17.35 -2.61 -3.79
CA LEU A 125 -16.15 -2.72 -4.63
C LEU A 125 -14.85 -2.62 -3.82
N ILE A 126 -14.79 -1.73 -2.83
CA ILE A 126 -13.64 -1.64 -1.93
C ILE A 126 -13.53 -2.90 -1.09
N THR A 127 -14.63 -3.43 -0.58
CA THR A 127 -14.62 -4.66 0.21
C THR A 127 -14.12 -5.85 -0.62
N VAL A 128 -14.53 -5.96 -1.89
CA VAL A 128 -14.00 -6.95 -2.84
C VAL A 128 -12.49 -6.79 -3.02
N LEU A 129 -11.98 -5.56 -3.17
CA LEU A 129 -10.53 -5.31 -3.24
C LEU A 129 -9.78 -5.78 -1.98
N TYR A 130 -10.36 -5.63 -0.79
CA TYR A 130 -9.77 -6.16 0.45
C TYR A 130 -9.73 -7.68 0.47
N PHE A 131 -10.79 -8.36 0.01
CA PHE A 131 -10.78 -9.82 -0.13
C PHE A 131 -9.73 -10.29 -1.14
N VAL A 132 -9.60 -9.62 -2.29
CA VAL A 132 -8.54 -9.89 -3.27
C VAL A 132 -7.16 -9.72 -2.63
N GLY A 133 -6.95 -8.65 -1.86
CA GLY A 133 -5.71 -8.42 -1.12
C GLY A 133 -5.41 -9.53 -0.10
N PHE A 134 -6.41 -10.02 0.62
CA PHE A 134 -6.27 -11.16 1.53
C PHE A 134 -5.81 -12.43 0.81
N PHE A 135 -6.46 -12.80 -0.30
CA PHE A 135 -6.06 -13.98 -1.07
C PHE A 135 -4.66 -13.83 -1.68
N ALA A 136 -4.31 -12.63 -2.15
CA ALA A 136 -2.98 -12.33 -2.67
C ALA A 136 -1.91 -12.50 -1.58
N MET A 137 -2.10 -11.91 -0.40
CA MET A 137 -1.18 -12.09 0.73
C MET A 137 -1.07 -13.55 1.16
N LYS A 138 -2.17 -14.30 1.16
CA LYS A 138 -2.16 -15.73 1.49
C LYS A 138 -1.35 -16.54 0.46
N SER A 139 -1.50 -16.22 -0.82
CA SER A 139 -0.70 -16.83 -1.89
C SER A 139 0.78 -16.53 -1.72
N VAL A 140 1.15 -15.27 -1.45
CA VAL A 140 2.54 -14.87 -1.19
C VAL A 140 3.09 -15.58 0.05
N HIS A 141 2.30 -15.70 1.11
CA HIS A 141 2.68 -16.44 2.32
C HIS A 141 3.01 -17.90 2.03
N PHE A 142 2.16 -18.60 1.26
CA PHE A 142 2.43 -19.98 0.85
C PHE A 142 3.71 -20.10 0.02
N SER A 143 3.93 -19.18 -0.92
CA SER A 143 5.16 -19.14 -1.71
C SER A 143 6.40 -18.93 -0.83
N ILE A 144 6.34 -18.05 0.18
CA ILE A 144 7.45 -17.79 1.10
C ILE A 144 7.78 -19.01 1.97
N ILE A 145 6.76 -19.77 2.39
CA ILE A 145 6.92 -21.02 3.15
C ILE A 145 7.62 -22.06 2.29
N GLN A 146 7.17 -22.27 1.04
CA GLN A 146 7.81 -23.23 0.13
C GLN A 146 9.25 -22.85 -0.22
N VAL A 147 9.57 -21.56 -0.18
CA VAL A 147 10.92 -21.05 -0.44
C VAL A 147 11.84 -21.19 0.79
N ALA A 148 11.31 -21.54 1.97
CA ALA A 148 12.09 -21.65 3.20
C ALA A 148 13.14 -22.79 3.17
N ASP A 149 12.90 -23.82 2.37
CA ASP A 149 13.77 -25.00 2.28
C ASP A 149 14.95 -24.83 1.30
N PHE A 150 15.03 -23.70 0.60
CA PHE A 150 16.09 -23.42 -0.36
C PHE A 150 17.39 -22.91 0.32
N PRO A 151 18.56 -23.09 -0.33
CA PRO A 151 19.80 -22.49 0.12
C PRO A 151 19.68 -20.97 0.31
N GLY A 152 20.28 -20.42 1.37
CA GLY A 152 20.01 -19.05 1.84
C GLY A 152 20.16 -17.93 0.81
N VAL A 153 21.09 -18.05 -0.14
CA VAL A 153 21.25 -17.05 -1.22
C VAL A 153 20.07 -17.07 -2.20
N ILE A 154 19.58 -18.26 -2.55
CA ILE A 154 18.44 -18.47 -3.45
C ILE A 154 17.15 -18.05 -2.73
N GLN A 155 17.01 -18.42 -1.46
CA GLN A 155 15.91 -18.01 -0.59
C GLN A 155 15.80 -16.48 -0.50
N PHE A 156 16.93 -15.80 -0.28
CA PHE A 156 16.96 -14.34 -0.23
C PHE A 156 16.54 -13.72 -1.56
N GLY A 157 17.12 -14.17 -2.68
CA GLY A 157 16.77 -13.66 -4.01
C GLY A 157 15.29 -13.79 -4.34
N ILE A 158 14.70 -14.96 -4.08
CA ILE A 158 13.28 -15.22 -4.37
C ILE A 158 12.37 -14.40 -3.44
N ARG A 159 12.69 -14.30 -2.14
CA ARG A 159 11.89 -13.50 -1.19
C ARG A 159 11.90 -12.03 -1.56
N THR A 160 13.07 -11.46 -1.86
CA THR A 160 13.20 -10.07 -2.31
C THR A 160 12.41 -9.83 -3.61
N TYR A 161 12.50 -10.73 -4.58
CA TYR A 161 11.71 -10.67 -5.80
C TYR A 161 10.20 -10.66 -5.52
N LEU A 162 9.72 -11.59 -4.70
CA LEU A 162 8.30 -11.67 -4.31
C LEU A 162 7.84 -10.40 -3.58
N THR A 163 8.67 -9.83 -2.68
CA THR A 163 8.34 -8.57 -2.00
C THR A 163 8.21 -7.42 -3.00
N ILE A 164 9.16 -7.27 -3.93
CA ILE A 164 9.15 -6.21 -4.94
C ILE A 164 7.92 -6.34 -5.84
N CYS A 165 7.65 -7.53 -6.38
CA CYS A 165 6.48 -7.78 -7.20
C CYS A 165 5.18 -7.48 -6.45
N SER A 166 5.07 -7.94 -5.20
CA SER A 166 3.90 -7.70 -4.35
C SER A 166 3.70 -6.20 -4.08
N PHE A 167 4.79 -5.46 -3.89
CA PHE A 167 4.75 -4.01 -3.69
C PHE A 167 4.22 -3.29 -4.94
N PHE A 168 4.70 -3.65 -6.14
CA PHE A 168 4.19 -3.07 -7.38
C PHE A 168 2.70 -3.36 -7.60
N VAL A 169 2.27 -4.60 -7.34
CA VAL A 169 0.86 -4.99 -7.42
C VAL A 169 0.02 -4.21 -6.40
N ALA A 170 0.52 -4.04 -5.16
CA ALA A 170 -0.14 -3.27 -4.12
C ALA A 170 -0.28 -1.78 -4.52
N CYS A 171 0.74 -1.16 -5.10
CA CYS A 171 0.65 0.19 -5.65
C CYS A 171 -0.40 0.30 -6.75
N GLY A 172 -0.47 -0.68 -7.66
CA GLY A 172 -1.51 -0.73 -8.70
C GLY A 172 -2.92 -0.83 -8.10
N ALA A 173 -3.10 -1.69 -7.10
CA ALA A 173 -4.37 -1.85 -6.39
C ALA A 173 -4.79 -0.57 -5.66
N LEU A 174 -3.84 0.15 -5.04
CA LEU A 174 -4.09 1.45 -4.39
C LEU A 174 -4.59 2.51 -5.37
N ILE A 175 -4.08 2.53 -6.61
CA ILE A 175 -4.57 3.44 -7.66
C ILE A 175 -6.01 3.11 -8.06
N VAL A 176 -6.33 1.82 -8.23
CA VAL A 176 -7.70 1.36 -8.53
C VAL A 176 -8.63 1.73 -7.38
N TRP A 177 -8.22 1.47 -6.15
CA TRP A 177 -8.94 1.80 -4.93
C TRP A 177 -9.23 3.30 -4.84
N GLN A 178 -8.21 4.15 -5.06
CA GLN A 178 -8.35 5.60 -5.06
C GLN A 178 -9.38 6.08 -6.07
N ARG A 179 -9.37 5.52 -7.29
CA ARG A 179 -10.33 5.88 -8.35
C ARG A 179 -11.76 5.52 -7.96
N ILE A 180 -11.97 4.36 -7.34
CA ILE A 180 -13.28 3.94 -6.85
C ILE A 180 -13.74 4.87 -5.73
N TYR A 181 -12.88 5.16 -4.75
CA TYR A 181 -13.19 6.05 -3.64
C TYR A 181 -13.61 7.44 -4.13
N VAL A 182 -12.83 8.05 -5.01
CA VAL A 182 -13.10 9.42 -5.51
C VAL A 182 -14.36 9.47 -6.39
N LYS A 183 -14.67 8.43 -7.17
CA LYS A 183 -15.83 8.44 -8.09
C LYS A 183 -17.14 8.00 -7.46
N LEU A 184 -17.08 7.09 -6.47
CA LEU A 184 -18.27 6.41 -5.94
C LEU A 184 -18.56 6.75 -4.47
N LEU A 185 -17.55 7.17 -3.70
CA LEU A 185 -17.70 7.43 -2.25
C LEU A 185 -17.46 8.89 -1.83
N LYS A 186 -16.86 9.72 -2.68
CA LYS A 186 -16.78 11.18 -2.51
C LYS A 186 -17.94 11.84 -3.26
#